data_AF-A0A524JVU1-F1
#
_entry.id   AF-A0A524JVU1-F1
#
_cell.length_a   1.000
_cell.length_b   1.000
_cell.length_c   1.000
_cell.angle_alpha   90.00
_cell.angle_beta   90.00
_cell.angle_gamma   90.00
#
_symmetry.space_group_name_H-M   'P 1'
#
loop_
_entity.id
_entity.type
_entity.pdbx_description
1 polymer ?
#
loop_
_entity_poly.entity_id
_entity_poly.type
_entity_poly.pdbx_seq_one_letter_code
_entity_poly.pdbx_strand_id
1 'polypeptide(L)'
;MKRALLVLLLMGSLGFTQTATMDLTVDQAIELALTNNTTYQISQQEVRQYRYRLLQNFGFLPEVTLQGSKILDEKLMAIEIPPLYPGGEATSVSMRFTKNYAFTFQIVQPVFTGGKIFFTYKNAELDLKLAKEKESNSR
;
A
#
# COMPACT_ATOMS: atom_id res chain seq x y z
N MET A 1 29.60 52.52 -10.64
CA MET A 1 29.98 51.30 -9.88
C MET A 1 28.90 50.21 -9.97
N LYS A 2 27.66 50.44 -9.52
CA LYS A 2 26.59 49.41 -9.46
C LYS A 2 26.15 48.85 -10.83
N ARG A 3 26.12 49.68 -11.88
CA ARG A 3 25.72 49.26 -13.25
C ARG A 3 26.78 48.40 -13.96
N ALA A 4 28.07 48.64 -13.70
CA ALA A 4 29.16 47.84 -14.26
C ALA A 4 29.19 46.42 -13.67
N LEU A 5 28.85 46.28 -12.38
CA LEU A 5 28.72 45.00 -11.68
C LEU A 5 27.56 44.15 -12.23
N LEU A 6 26.45 44.79 -12.59
CA LEU A 6 25.30 44.12 -13.23
C LEU A 6 25.63 43.59 -14.64
N VAL A 7 26.41 44.35 -15.42
CA VAL A 7 26.83 43.92 -16.77
C VAL A 7 27.84 42.78 -16.69
N LEU A 8 28.76 42.81 -15.73
CA LEU A 8 29.72 41.72 -15.50
C LEU A 8 29.01 40.42 -15.05
N LEU A 9 27.95 40.55 -14.24
CA LEU A 9 27.14 39.42 -13.79
C LEU A 9 26.25 38.85 -14.91
N LEU A 10 25.79 39.68 -15.86
CA LEU A 10 25.09 39.22 -17.06
C LEU A 10 26.01 38.57 -18.10
N MET A 11 27.27 39.00 -18.23
CA MET A 11 28.22 38.36 -19.14
C MET A 11 28.74 37.01 -18.62
N GLY A 12 28.76 36.81 -17.30
CA GLY A 12 29.16 35.53 -16.69
C GLY A 12 28.19 34.37 -16.92
N SER A 13 26.90 34.64 -17.19
CA SER A 13 25.90 33.59 -17.44
C SER A 13 25.87 33.09 -18.89
N LEU A 14 26.51 33.79 -19.84
CA LEU A 14 26.54 33.40 -21.25
C LEU A 14 27.62 32.34 -21.58
N GLY A 15 28.56 32.07 -20.66
CA GLY A 15 29.68 31.15 -20.88
C GLY A 15 29.42 29.66 -20.58
N PHE A 16 28.23 29.30 -20.08
CA PHE A 16 27.94 27.93 -19.59
C PHE A 16 27.03 27.11 -20.51
N THR A 17 27.04 27.36 -21.81
CA THR A 17 26.38 26.51 -22.81
C THR A 17 27.44 25.73 -23.58
N GLN A 18 28.11 24.80 -22.89
CA GLN A 18 28.69 23.64 -23.55
C GLN A 18 27.53 22.66 -23.79
N THR A 19 26.80 22.85 -24.89
CA THR A 19 26.09 21.74 -25.52
C THR A 19 27.16 20.77 -26.02
N ALA A 20 27.57 19.86 -25.15
CA ALA A 20 28.32 18.69 -25.53
C ALA A 20 27.45 17.94 -26.54
N THR A 21 27.77 18.08 -27.82
CA THR A 21 27.26 17.20 -28.86
C THR A 21 27.82 15.82 -28.55
N MET A 22 27.08 15.03 -27.77
CA MET A 22 27.42 13.62 -27.58
C MET A 22 27.26 12.97 -28.95
N ASP A 23 28.38 12.64 -29.59
CA ASP A 23 28.41 11.73 -30.75
C ASP A 23 28.04 10.33 -30.24
N LEU A 24 26.74 10.12 -30.05
CA LEU A 24 26.17 8.84 -29.63
C LEU A 24 26.23 7.89 -30.81
N THR A 25 26.80 6.70 -30.61
CA THR A 25 26.61 5.60 -31.56
C THR A 25 25.13 5.19 -31.57
N VAL A 26 24.65 4.56 -32.65
CA VAL A 26 23.24 4.12 -32.77
C VAL A 26 22.82 3.29 -31.54
N ASP A 27 23.70 2.42 -31.06
CA ASP A 27 23.46 1.60 -29.87
C ASP A 27 23.30 2.46 -28.60
N GLN A 28 24.16 3.47 -28.41
CA GLN A 28 24.06 4.38 -27.27
C GLN A 28 22.80 5.26 -27.35
N ALA A 29 22.38 5.65 -28.55
CA ALA A 29 21.14 6.39 -28.76
C ALA A 29 19.90 5.53 -28.42
N ILE A 30 19.90 4.25 -28.79
CA ILE A 30 18.84 3.31 -28.44
C ILE A 30 18.79 3.06 -26.93
N GLU A 31 19.94 2.86 -26.28
CA GLU A 31 20.02 2.65 -24.83
C GLU A 31 19.55 3.89 -24.06
N LEU A 32 19.96 5.08 -24.50
CA LEU A 32 19.54 6.35 -23.91
C LEU A 32 18.03 6.58 -24.11
N ALA A 33 17.50 6.24 -25.28
CA ALA A 33 16.08 6.31 -25.57
C ALA A 33 15.27 5.34 -24.71
N LEU A 34 15.68 4.06 -24.61
CA LEU A 34 15.00 3.06 -23.77
C LEU A 34 15.06 3.41 -22.29
N THR A 35 16.19 3.95 -21.82
CA THR A 35 16.36 4.36 -20.42
C THR A 35 15.49 5.57 -20.08
N ASN A 36 15.35 6.54 -20.99
CA ASN A 36 14.53 7.74 -20.77
C ASN A 36 13.08 7.60 -21.25
N ASN A 37 12.71 6.47 -21.88
CA ASN A 37 11.35 6.22 -22.34
C ASN A 37 10.44 5.89 -21.15
N THR A 38 9.71 6.90 -20.68
CA THR A 38 8.73 6.78 -19.61
C THR A 38 7.65 5.76 -19.92
N THR A 39 7.21 5.64 -21.18
CA THR A 39 6.22 4.64 -21.62
C THR A 39 6.73 3.22 -21.40
N TYR A 40 7.99 2.95 -21.75
CA TYR A 40 8.60 1.64 -21.53
C TYR A 40 8.74 1.33 -20.03
N GLN A 41 9.16 2.30 -19.22
CA GLN A 41 9.24 2.12 -17.77
C GLN A 41 7.87 1.85 -17.13
N ILE A 42 6.81 2.54 -17.59
CA ILE A 42 5.43 2.31 -17.17
C ILE A 42 5.01 0.89 -17.53
N SER A 43 5.27 0.44 -18.76
CA SER A 43 4.92 -0.93 -19.19
C SER A 43 5.60 -2.01 -18.34
N GLN A 44 6.87 -1.81 -17.98
CA GLN A 44 7.58 -2.71 -17.06
C GLN A 44 6.96 -2.72 -15.66
N GLN A 45 6.53 -1.56 -15.16
CA GLN A 45 5.83 -1.48 -13.88
C GLN A 45 4.47 -2.19 -13.94
N GLU A 46 3.72 -2.06 -15.03
CA GLU A 46 2.47 -2.78 -15.26
C GLU A 46 2.72 -4.30 -15.20
N VAL A 47 3.73 -4.83 -15.91
CA VAL A 47 4.07 -6.26 -15.86
C VAL A 47 4.36 -6.73 -14.43
N ARG A 48 5.08 -5.93 -13.64
CA ARG A 48 5.31 -6.23 -12.21
C ARG A 48 4.00 -6.25 -11.41
N GLN A 49 3.11 -5.29 -11.62
CA GLN A 49 1.81 -5.24 -10.95
C GLN A 49 0.96 -6.48 -11.28
N TYR A 50 0.88 -6.87 -12.56
CA TYR A 50 0.15 -8.08 -12.97
C TYR A 50 0.77 -9.35 -12.39
N ARG A 51 2.10 -9.40 -12.24
CA ARG A 51 2.77 -10.51 -11.55
C ARG A 51 2.38 -10.61 -10.08
N TYR A 52 2.27 -9.49 -9.38
CA TYR A 52 1.77 -9.49 -8.00
C TYR A 52 0.28 -9.87 -7.94
N ARG A 53 -0.54 -9.43 -8.90
CA ARG A 53 -1.94 -9.84 -9.00
C ARG A 53 -2.10 -11.35 -9.20
N LEU A 54 -1.26 -11.96 -10.04
CA LEU A 54 -1.22 -13.43 -10.20
C LEU A 54 -0.95 -14.14 -8.87
N LEU A 55 0.04 -13.64 -8.11
CA LEU A 55 0.40 -14.19 -6.80
C LEU A 55 -0.71 -13.98 -5.76
N GLN A 56 -1.38 -12.83 -5.76
CA GLN A 56 -2.52 -12.56 -4.88
C GLN A 56 -3.71 -13.48 -5.18
N ASN A 57 -3.94 -13.79 -6.46
CA ASN A 57 -4.99 -14.71 -6.89
C ASN A 57 -4.66 -16.18 -6.62
N PHE A 58 -3.50 -16.47 -6.03
CA PHE A 58 -3.17 -17.80 -5.49
C PHE A 58 -3.96 -18.06 -4.19
N GLY A 59 -5.29 -18.10 -4.32
CA GLY A 59 -6.24 -18.16 -3.20
C GLY A 59 -6.46 -19.56 -2.59
N PHE A 60 -5.56 -20.51 -2.87
CA PHE A 60 -5.63 -21.87 -2.30
C PHE A 60 -5.00 -21.95 -0.89
N LEU A 61 -4.39 -20.86 -0.42
CA LEU A 61 -3.77 -20.79 0.88
C LEU A 61 -4.81 -20.44 1.96
N PRO A 62 -4.65 -20.95 3.20
CA PRO A 62 -5.49 -20.53 4.31
C PRO A 62 -5.21 -19.07 4.67
N GLU A 63 -6.26 -18.30 4.91
CA GLU A 63 -6.17 -16.96 5.49
C GLU A 63 -6.12 -17.07 7.02
N VAL A 64 -5.13 -16.45 7.64
CA VAL A 64 -4.94 -16.45 9.10
C VAL A 64 -5.06 -15.03 9.61
N THR A 65 -6.07 -14.80 10.46
CA THR A 65 -6.36 -13.49 11.02
C THR A 65 -6.24 -13.54 12.54
N LEU A 66 -5.42 -12.64 13.08
CA LEU A 66 -5.28 -12.42 14.52
C LEU A 66 -5.78 -11.02 14.83
N GLN A 67 -6.82 -10.92 15.66
CA GLN A 67 -7.39 -9.66 16.09
C GLN A 67 -7.35 -9.58 17.61
N GLY A 68 -6.83 -8.47 18.14
CA GLY A 68 -6.90 -8.13 19.56
C GLY A 68 -7.65 -6.83 19.71
N SER A 69 -8.60 -6.75 20.65
CA SER A 69 -9.28 -5.52 20.99
C SER A 69 -9.28 -5.30 22.50
N LYS A 70 -9.14 -4.03 22.89
CA LYS A 70 -9.29 -3.58 24.26
C LYS A 70 -10.59 -2.78 24.35
N ILE A 71 -11.50 -3.19 25.23
CA ILE A 71 -12.71 -2.45 25.54
C ILE A 71 -12.34 -1.37 26.56
N LEU A 72 -12.43 -0.10 26.16
CA LEU A 72 -12.03 1.04 27.01
C LEU A 72 -13.16 1.51 27.93
N ASP A 73 -14.41 1.40 27.46
CA ASP A 73 -15.58 1.86 28.21
C ASP A 73 -16.34 0.66 28.76
N GLU A 74 -16.40 0.57 30.08
CA GLU A 74 -17.08 -0.47 30.81
C GLU A 74 -18.22 0.14 31.61
N LYS A 75 -19.46 -0.30 31.34
CA LYS A 75 -20.59 0.08 32.18
C LYS A 75 -20.46 -0.57 33.56
N LEU A 76 -20.08 0.21 34.57
CA LEU A 76 -20.07 -0.23 35.96
C LEU A 76 -21.51 -0.53 36.41
N MET A 77 -21.76 -1.73 36.93
CA MET A 77 -23.05 -2.02 37.57
C MET A 77 -22.99 -1.47 39.00
N ALA A 78 -23.87 -0.52 39.30
CA ALA A 78 -24.07 0.02 40.63
C ALA A 78 -25.17 -0.79 41.32
N ILE A 79 -24.86 -1.40 42.47
CA ILE A 79 -25.86 -2.01 43.34
C ILE A 79 -26.12 -1.05 44.49
N GLU A 80 -27.37 -0.64 44.66
CA GLU A 80 -27.81 0.18 45.79
C GLU A 80 -28.10 -0.74 46.97
N ILE A 81 -27.30 -0.61 48.03
CA ILE A 81 -27.52 -1.33 49.27
C ILE A 81 -28.44 -0.47 50.15
N PRO A 82 -29.63 -0.98 50.53
CA PRO A 82 -30.54 -0.24 51.38
C PRO A 82 -29.95 -0.03 52.77
N PRO A 83 -30.32 1.06 53.46
CA PRO A 83 -29.80 1.37 54.79
C PRO A 83 -30.20 0.28 55.80
N LEU A 84 -29.25 -0.15 56.62
CA LEU A 84 -29.45 -1.17 57.67
C LEU A 84 -30.17 -0.62 58.92
N TYR A 85 -30.56 0.66 58.90
CA TYR A 85 -31.24 1.34 60.00
C TYR A 85 -32.26 2.37 59.45
N PRO A 86 -33.35 2.67 60.21
CA PRO A 86 -34.36 3.62 59.77
C PRO A 86 -33.78 5.04 59.64
N GLY A 87 -33.93 5.66 58.46
CA GLY A 87 -33.48 7.03 58.18
C GLY A 87 -32.06 7.19 57.61
N GLY A 88 -31.37 6.10 57.27
CA GLY A 88 -30.05 6.16 56.61
C GLY A 88 -30.11 6.36 55.09
N GLU A 89 -29.02 6.81 54.49
CA GLU A 89 -28.87 6.93 53.04
C GLU A 89 -28.44 5.58 52.42
N ALA A 90 -28.98 5.25 51.24
CA ALA A 90 -28.58 4.06 50.50
C ALA A 90 -27.14 4.21 49.99
N THR A 91 -26.29 3.21 50.22
CA THR A 91 -24.91 3.22 49.74
C THR A 91 -24.83 2.52 48.39
N SER A 92 -24.37 3.24 47.36
CA SER A 92 -24.15 2.67 46.04
C SER A 92 -22.76 2.06 45.95
N VAL A 93 -22.68 0.75 45.67
CA VAL A 93 -21.42 0.03 45.45
C VAL A 93 -21.30 -0.28 43.98
N SER A 94 -20.28 0.27 43.32
CA SER A 94 -19.96 -0.06 41.92
C SER A 94 -19.06 -1.30 41.87
N MET A 95 -19.46 -2.29 41.06
CA MET A 95 -18.67 -3.51 40.85
C MET A 95 -18.31 -3.68 39.37
N ARG A 96 -17.03 -3.98 39.11
CA ARG A 96 -16.48 -4.21 37.77
C ARG A 96 -16.38 -5.72 37.51
N PHE A 97 -17.23 -6.25 36.62
CA PHE A 97 -17.30 -7.69 36.34
C PHE A 97 -16.76 -8.10 34.95
N THR A 98 -16.36 -7.15 34.10
CA THR A 98 -16.05 -7.42 32.70
C THR A 98 -14.54 -7.45 32.43
N LYS A 99 -14.07 -8.45 31.66
CA LYS A 99 -12.69 -8.47 31.15
C LYS A 99 -12.61 -7.61 29.89
N ASN A 100 -11.63 -6.71 29.84
CA ASN A 100 -11.50 -5.70 28.77
C ASN A 100 -10.72 -6.14 27.54
N TYR A 101 -10.37 -7.42 27.43
CA TYR A 101 -9.49 -7.90 26.38
C TYR A 101 -10.16 -9.03 25.64
N ALA A 102 -10.35 -8.84 24.34
CA ALA A 102 -10.81 -9.88 23.43
C ALA A 102 -9.69 -10.21 22.43
N PHE A 103 -9.45 -11.51 22.24
CA PHE A 103 -8.52 -12.03 21.26
C PHE A 103 -9.27 -13.01 20.37
N THR A 104 -9.24 -12.77 19.07
CA THR A 104 -9.88 -13.60 18.05
C THR A 104 -8.80 -14.12 17.12
N PHE A 105 -8.72 -15.44 17.02
CA PHE A 105 -7.85 -16.13 16.07
C PHE A 105 -8.74 -16.91 15.08
N GLN A 106 -8.63 -16.60 13.80
CA GLN A 106 -9.47 -17.20 12.75
C GLN A 106 -8.58 -17.74 11.63
N ILE A 107 -8.83 -19.00 11.24
CA ILE A 107 -8.21 -19.63 10.07
C ILE A 107 -9.34 -19.97 9.09
N VAL A 108 -9.28 -19.45 7.87
CA VAL A 108 -10.25 -19.72 6.81
C VAL A 108 -9.56 -20.40 5.64
N GLN A 109 -9.90 -21.67 5.38
CA GLN A 109 -9.41 -22.41 4.22
C GLN A 109 -10.55 -22.72 3.24
N PRO A 110 -10.48 -22.23 1.99
CA PRO A 110 -11.45 -22.61 0.97
C PRO A 110 -11.16 -24.04 0.48
N VAL A 111 -11.98 -25.01 0.88
CA VAL A 111 -11.83 -26.43 0.44
C VAL A 111 -12.40 -26.70 -0.95
N PHE A 112 -13.49 -26.02 -1.33
CA PHE A 112 -14.08 -26.11 -2.67
C PHE A 112 -14.83 -24.82 -3.00
N THR A 113 -14.44 -24.16 -4.10
CA THR A 113 -15.04 -22.89 -4.55
C THR A 113 -15.71 -22.99 -5.92
N GLY A 114 -16.07 -24.20 -6.36
CA GLY A 114 -16.70 -24.40 -7.67
C GLY A 114 -15.82 -23.96 -8.85
N GLY A 115 -14.49 -23.98 -8.68
CA GLY A 115 -13.54 -23.50 -9.70
C GLY A 115 -13.32 -21.99 -9.71
N LYS A 116 -14.00 -21.19 -8.88
CA LYS A 116 -13.82 -19.73 -8.82
C LYS A 116 -12.35 -19.33 -8.71
N ILE A 117 -11.63 -19.88 -7.71
CA ILE A 117 -10.20 -19.56 -7.48
C ILE A 117 -9.35 -19.92 -8.71
N PHE A 118 -9.63 -21.08 -9.33
CA PHE A 118 -8.92 -21.55 -10.50
C PHE A 118 -9.14 -20.64 -11.72
N PHE A 119 -10.39 -20.25 -11.98
CA PHE A 119 -10.70 -19.34 -13.09
C PHE A 119 -10.13 -17.93 -12.84
N THR A 120 -10.15 -17.43 -11.60
CA THR A 120 -9.50 -16.14 -11.27
C THR A 120 -7.99 -16.18 -11.43
N TYR A 121 -7.35 -17.31 -11.13
CA TYR A 121 -5.92 -17.51 -11.36
C TYR A 121 -5.60 -17.51 -12.87
N LYS A 122 -6.35 -18.28 -13.66
CA LYS A 122 -6.20 -18.32 -15.13
C LYS A 122 -6.41 -16.96 -15.78
N ASN A 123 -7.41 -16.18 -15.33
CA ASN A 123 -7.63 -14.84 -15.85
C ASN A 123 -6.44 -13.92 -15.56
N ALA A 124 -5.87 -13.97 -14.35
CA ALA A 124 -4.67 -13.20 -14.03
C ALA A 124 -3.42 -13.64 -14.80
N GLU A 125 -3.32 -14.92 -15.19
CA GLU A 125 -2.27 -15.41 -16.08
C GLU A 125 -2.40 -14.82 -17.48
N LEU A 126 -3.60 -14.78 -18.03
CA LEU A 126 -3.89 -14.14 -19.31
C LEU A 126 -3.60 -12.64 -19.27
N ASP A 127 -3.99 -11.95 -18.20
CA ASP A 127 -3.71 -10.52 -18.00
C ASP A 127 -2.20 -10.25 -17.97
N LEU A 128 -1.41 -11.11 -17.29
CA LEU A 128 0.04 -11.01 -17.26
C LEU A 128 0.67 -11.24 -18.64
N LYS A 129 0.14 -12.18 -19.42
CA LYS A 129 0.60 -12.41 -20.79
C LYS A 129 0.33 -11.20 -21.68
N LEU A 130 -0.86 -10.62 -21.59
CA LEU A 130 -1.24 -9.42 -22.34
C LEU A 130 -0.37 -8.21 -21.96
N ALA A 131 -0.06 -8.04 -20.67
CA ALA A 131 0.85 -6.99 -20.22
C ALA A 131 2.28 -7.15 -20.77
N LYS A 132 2.78 -8.39 -20.86
CA LYS A 132 4.09 -8.67 -21.48
C LYS A 132 4.11 -8.38 -22.98
N GLU A 133 3.03 -8.70 -23.69
CA GLU A 133 2.89 -8.36 -25.11
C GLU A 133 2.87 -6.85 -25.31
N LYS A 134 2.19 -6.11 -24.43
CA LYS A 134 2.19 -4.64 -24.41
C LYS A 134 3.59 -4.06 -24.12
N GLU A 135 4.33 -4.62 -23.18
CA GLU A 135 5.73 -4.25 -22.91
C GLU A 135 6.58 -4.44 -24.17
N SER A 136 6.46 -5.59 -24.84
CA SER A 136 7.22 -5.89 -26.06
C SER A 136 6.91 -4.91 -27.20
N ASN A 137 5.66 -4.47 -27.34
CA ASN A 137 5.26 -3.49 -28.36
C ASN A 137 5.68 -2.05 -28.03
N SER A 138 6.12 -1.78 -26.80
CA SER A 138 6.56 -0.46 -26.35
C SER A 138 8.08 -0.24 -26.40
N ARG A 139 8.81 -1.30 -26.76
CA ARG A 139 10.25 -1.25 -27.09
C ARG A 139 10.43 -0.76 -28.52
#